data_AF-A0A1C0A629-F1
#
_entry.id   AF-A0A1C0A629-F1
#
_cell.length_a   1.000
_cell.length_b   1.000
_cell.length_c   1.000
_cell.angle_alpha   90.00
_cell.angle_beta   90.00
_cell.angle_gamma   90.00
#
_symmetry.space_group_name_H-M   'P 1'
#
loop_
_entity.id
_entity.type
_entity.pdbx_description
1 polymer ?
#
loop_
_entity_poly.entity_id
_entity_poly.type
_entity_poly.pdbx_seq_one_letter_code
_entity_poly.pdbx_strand_id
1 'polypeptide(L)'
;MKKLFILCLALVILALHTPLAMAETVTIDTKVVEVDESEMIKLASQEKFDNLTTVMKKLVQLNISTEENIVELEKISIIDFEYGEGAKIRIYYQIN
;
A
#
# COMPACT_ATOMS: atom_id res chain seq x y z
N MET A 1 -1.94 -51.18 -1.24
CA MET A 1 -1.82 -50.07 -0.26
C MET A 1 -0.78 -49.02 -0.66
N LYS A 2 0.45 -49.38 -1.08
CA LYS A 2 1.49 -48.39 -1.44
C LYS A 2 1.11 -47.40 -2.56
N LYS A 3 0.36 -47.85 -3.57
CA LYS A 3 -0.07 -47.01 -4.72
C LYS A 3 -1.09 -45.92 -4.34
N LEU A 4 -2.02 -46.24 -3.43
CA LEU A 4 -2.99 -45.26 -2.90
C LEU A 4 -2.30 -44.18 -2.06
N PHE A 5 -1.28 -44.57 -1.30
CA PHE A 5 -0.51 -43.65 -0.48
C PHE A 5 0.24 -42.60 -1.31
N ILE A 6 0.82 -43.03 -2.43
CA ILE A 6 1.53 -42.14 -3.37
C ILE A 6 0.55 -41.15 -4.04
N LEU A 7 -0.65 -41.62 -4.38
CA LEU A 7 -1.69 -40.77 -4.99
C LEU A 7 -2.19 -39.70 -4.01
N CYS A 8 -2.43 -40.07 -2.75
CA CYS A 8 -2.81 -39.13 -1.69
C CYS A 8 -1.68 -38.12 -1.41
N LEU A 9 -0.42 -38.56 -1.40
CA LEU A 9 0.73 -37.68 -1.18
C LEU A 9 0.87 -36.65 -2.31
N ALA A 10 0.68 -37.05 -3.57
CA ALA A 10 0.70 -36.14 -4.71
C ALA A 10 -0.44 -35.10 -4.65
N LEU A 11 -1.64 -35.51 -4.23
CA LEU A 11 -2.80 -34.63 -4.05
C LEU A 11 -2.56 -33.56 -2.98
N VAL A 12 -1.90 -33.92 -1.87
CA VAL A 12 -1.54 -32.97 -0.80
C VAL A 12 -0.52 -31.95 -1.30
N ILE A 13 0.48 -32.37 -2.07
CA ILE A 13 1.47 -31.47 -2.65
C ILE A 13 0.79 -30.46 -3.59
N LEU A 14 -0.08 -30.91 -4.50
CA LEU A 14 -0.84 -30.05 -5.40
C LEU A 14 -1.74 -29.04 -4.66
N ALA A 15 -2.39 -29.47 -3.59
CA ALA A 15 -3.22 -28.60 -2.75
C ALA A 15 -2.42 -27.55 -1.97
N LEU A 16 -1.16 -27.82 -1.64
CA LEU A 16 -0.27 -26.86 -0.97
C LEU A 16 0.33 -25.81 -1.93
N HIS A 17 0.48 -26.15 -3.21
CA HIS A 17 1.11 -25.25 -4.20
C HIS A 17 0.09 -24.29 -4.85
N THR A 18 -1.18 -24.66 -4.88
CA THR A 18 -2.24 -23.86 -5.50
C THR A 18 -2.50 -22.50 -4.81
N PRO A 19 -2.47 -22.37 -3.47
CA PRO A 19 -2.68 -21.07 -2.81
C PRO A 19 -1.53 -20.08 -3.06
N LEU A 20 -0.29 -20.57 -3.16
CA LEU A 20 0.89 -19.72 -3.37
C LEU A 20 0.86 -19.05 -4.76
N ALA A 21 0.55 -19.82 -5.81
CA ALA A 21 0.50 -19.29 -7.17
C ALA A 21 -0.63 -18.25 -7.37
N MET A 22 -1.74 -18.38 -6.63
CA MET A 22 -2.83 -17.40 -6.67
C MET A 22 -2.53 -16.12 -5.87
N ALA A 23 -1.64 -16.16 -4.89
CA ALA A 23 -1.20 -14.97 -4.16
C ALA A 23 -0.24 -14.09 -4.99
N GLU A 24 0.62 -14.71 -5.81
CA GLU A 24 1.56 -14.01 -6.69
C GLU A 24 0.89 -13.18 -7.79
N THR A 25 -0.39 -13.41 -8.10
CA THR A 25 -1.11 -12.75 -9.20
C THR A 25 -1.82 -11.46 -8.78
N VAL A 26 -1.79 -11.07 -7.51
CA VAL A 26 -2.34 -9.78 -7.05
C VAL A 26 -1.26 -8.71 -7.18
N THR A 27 -1.05 -8.20 -8.40
CA THR A 27 -0.24 -7.00 -8.64
C THR A 27 -1.05 -5.78 -8.24
N ILE A 28 -0.79 -5.23 -7.05
CA ILE A 28 -1.31 -3.92 -6.64
C ILE A 28 -0.50 -2.86 -7.37
N ASP A 29 -1.15 -2.00 -8.16
CA ASP A 29 -0.51 -0.86 -8.84
C ASP A 29 -0.20 0.24 -7.81
N THR A 30 0.81 -0.04 -6.98
CA THR A 30 1.25 0.83 -5.88
C THR A 30 2.16 1.92 -6.42
N LYS A 31 1.78 3.17 -6.17
CA LYS A 31 2.58 4.36 -6.46
C LYS A 31 3.27 4.84 -5.18
N VAL A 32 4.34 5.61 -5.33
CA VAL A 32 5.09 6.19 -4.20
C VAL A 32 5.16 7.71 -4.34
N VAL A 33 5.04 8.40 -3.22
CA VAL A 33 5.38 9.82 -3.10
C VAL A 33 6.34 10.00 -1.93
N GLU A 34 7.37 10.82 -2.13
CA GLU A 34 8.33 11.16 -1.09
C GLU A 34 8.04 12.58 -0.60
N VAL A 35 7.89 12.74 0.71
CA VAL A 35 7.56 14.02 1.37
C VAL A 35 8.51 14.26 2.54
N ASP A 36 8.77 15.53 2.86
CA ASP A 36 9.57 15.87 4.03
C ASP A 36 8.75 15.67 5.31
N GLU A 37 9.39 15.12 6.35
CA GLU A 37 8.78 14.90 7.66
C GLU A 37 8.22 16.20 8.27
N SER A 38 8.89 17.32 7.99
CA SER A 38 8.43 18.64 8.43
C SER A 38 7.06 19.04 7.86
N GLU A 39 6.76 18.65 6.61
CA GLU A 39 5.45 18.91 6.00
C GLU A 39 4.36 18.05 6.64
N MET A 40 4.69 16.79 6.93
CA MET A 40 3.78 15.89 7.64
C MET A 40 3.45 16.40 9.03
N ILE A 41 4.45 16.84 9.80
CA ILE A 41 4.25 17.41 11.15
C ILE A 41 3.40 18.68 11.07
N LYS A 42 3.68 19.56 10.11
CA LYS A 42 2.93 20.80 9.91
C LYS A 42 1.46 20.52 9.60
N LEU A 43 1.19 19.60 8.69
CA LEU A 43 -0.17 19.24 8.30
C LEU A 43 -0.90 18.50 9.43
N ALA A 44 -0.22 17.59 10.13
CA ALA A 44 -0.78 16.91 11.28
C ALA A 44 -1.16 17.89 12.40
N SER A 45 -0.34 18.93 12.64
CA SER A 45 -0.65 20.00 13.59
C SER A 45 -1.89 20.81 13.20
N GLN A 46 -2.06 21.12 11.91
CA GLN A 46 -3.27 21.79 11.39
C GLN A 46 -4.54 20.94 11.59
N GLU A 47 -4.40 19.62 11.43
CA GLU A 47 -5.47 18.64 11.66
C GLU A 47 -5.56 18.18 13.12
N LYS A 48 -4.88 18.86 14.05
CA LYS A 48 -4.87 18.57 15.49
C LYS A 48 -4.45 17.14 15.85
N PHE A 49 -3.72 16.47 14.95
CA PHE A 49 -3.30 15.07 15.07
C PHE A 49 -4.48 14.08 15.20
N ASP A 50 -5.68 14.47 14.76
CA ASP A 50 -6.89 13.67 14.95
C ASP A 50 -6.86 12.37 14.12
N ASN A 51 -6.32 12.39 12.90
CA ASN A 51 -6.27 11.21 12.03
C ASN A 51 -5.04 11.20 11.11
N LEU A 52 -4.10 10.31 11.40
CA LEU A 52 -2.87 10.12 10.64
C LEU A 52 -3.11 9.72 9.18
N THR A 53 -4.08 8.84 8.92
CA THR A 53 -4.42 8.40 7.57
C THR A 53 -4.95 9.56 6.73
N THR A 54 -5.78 10.42 7.31
CA THR A 54 -6.28 11.64 6.63
C THR A 54 -5.13 12.58 6.28
N VAL A 55 -4.19 12.79 7.21
CA VAL A 55 -2.99 13.61 6.98
C VAL A 55 -2.18 13.04 5.82
N MET A 56 -1.91 11.73 5.81
CA MET A 56 -1.18 11.08 4.70
C MET A 56 -1.90 11.22 3.36
N LYS A 57 -3.22 11.01 3.31
CA LYS A 57 -4.00 11.20 2.08
C LYS A 57 -3.93 12.63 1.56
N LYS A 58 -3.99 13.63 2.45
CA LYS A 58 -3.83 15.04 2.09
C LYS A 58 -2.43 15.36 1.57
N LEU A 59 -1.37 14.80 2.18
CA LEU A 59 0.00 14.94 1.67
C LEU A 59 0.15 14.38 0.26
N VAL A 60 -0.38 13.17 0.02
CA VAL A 60 -0.41 12.58 -1.32
C VAL A 60 -1.17 13.50 -2.28
N GLN A 61 -2.38 13.93 -1.91
CA GLN A 61 -3.23 14.80 -2.74
C GLN A 61 -2.49 16.08 -3.17
N LEU A 62 -1.80 16.76 -2.23
CA LEU A 62 -1.05 17.98 -2.50
C LEU A 62 0.11 17.78 -3.49
N ASN A 63 0.70 16.59 -3.50
CA ASN A 63 1.84 16.28 -4.37
C ASN A 63 1.43 15.73 -5.75
N ILE A 64 0.24 15.15 -5.87
CA ILE A 64 -0.23 14.56 -7.14
C ILE A 64 -1.24 15.42 -7.88
N SER A 65 -1.93 16.33 -7.18
CA SER A 65 -2.93 17.20 -7.81
C SER A 65 -2.25 18.37 -8.50
N THR A 66 -2.62 18.63 -9.75
CA THR A 66 -2.20 19.82 -10.49
C THR A 66 -3.35 20.81 -10.59
N GLU A 67 -3.10 22.03 -11.06
CA GLU A 67 -4.16 23.04 -11.27
C GLU A 67 -5.29 22.52 -12.19
N GLU A 68 -4.97 21.59 -13.09
CA GLU A 68 -5.91 21.02 -14.06
C GLU A 68 -6.55 19.69 -13.61
N ASN A 69 -5.99 19.02 -12.61
CA ASN A 69 -6.47 17.71 -12.15
C ASN A 69 -6.39 17.57 -10.63
N ILE A 70 -7.53 17.76 -9.98
CA ILE A 70 -7.68 17.61 -8.53
C ILE A 70 -8.15 16.19 -8.23
N VAL A 71 -7.31 15.41 -7.56
CA VAL A 71 -7.65 14.05 -7.12
C VAL A 71 -8.43 14.13 -5.82
N GLU A 72 -9.60 13.49 -5.76
CA GLU A 72 -10.42 13.43 -4.55
C GLU A 72 -9.78 12.56 -3.46
N LEU A 73 -9.83 13.00 -2.20
CA LEU A 73 -9.28 12.28 -1.04
C LEU A 73 -9.82 10.85 -0.89
N GLU A 74 -11.07 10.62 -1.27
CA GLU A 74 -11.74 9.33 -1.16
C GLU A 74 -11.15 8.28 -2.12
N LYS A 75 -10.61 8.74 -3.25
CA LYS A 75 -9.95 7.88 -4.25
C LYS A 75 -8.54 7.47 -3.84
N ILE A 76 -7.93 8.18 -2.90
CA ILE A 76 -6.58 7.88 -2.42
C ILE A 76 -6.66 6.83 -1.31
N SER A 77 -6.03 5.69 -1.53
CA SER A 77 -5.83 4.65 -0.52
C SER A 77 -4.35 4.59 -0.14
N ILE A 78 -4.06 4.63 1.16
CA ILE A 78 -2.70 4.47 1.67
C ILE A 78 -2.48 2.98 1.92
N ILE A 79 -1.42 2.43 1.31
CA ILE A 79 -1.05 1.03 1.42
C ILE A 79 -0.02 0.85 2.54
N ASP A 80 1.03 1.66 2.53
CA ASP A 80 2.12 1.62 3.51
C ASP A 80 2.85 2.96 3.58
N PHE A 81 3.69 3.16 4.59
CA PHE A 81 4.63 4.28 4.64
C PHE A 81 5.94 3.90 5.35
N GLU A 82 7.05 4.45 4.87
CA GLU A 82 8.38 4.19 5.40
C GLU A 82 9.15 5.49 5.65
N TYR A 83 9.97 5.51 6.70
CA TYR A 83 10.93 6.59 6.94
C TYR A 83 12.18 6.34 6.10
N GLY A 84 12.48 7.28 5.19
CA GLY A 84 13.67 7.29 4.37
C GLY A 84 14.83 8.07 5.01
N GLU A 85 15.95 8.13 4.29
CA GLU A 85 17.10 8.95 4.70
C GLU A 85 16.78 10.45 4.59
N GLY A 86 17.37 11.24 5.50
CA GLY A 86 17.28 12.71 5.43
C GLY A 86 15.95 13.31 5.87
N ALA A 87 15.26 12.71 6.85
CA ALA A 87 13.96 13.17 7.37
C ALA A 87 12.86 13.21 6.29
N LYS A 88 12.88 12.20 5.41
CA LYS A 88 11.91 12.01 4.34
C LYS A 88 11.03 10.82 4.65
N ILE A 89 9.80 10.85 4.17
CA ILE A 89 8.81 9.80 4.34
C ILE A 89 8.33 9.39 2.96
N ARG A 90 8.37 8.10 2.68
CA ARG A 90 7.83 7.50 1.46
C ARG A 90 6.45 6.97 1.77
N ILE A 91 5.44 7.46 1.08
CA ILE A 91 4.06 7.03 1.23
C ILE A 91 3.69 6.21 0.00
N TYR A 92 3.33 4.96 0.22
CA TYR A 92 2.86 4.04 -0.81
C TYR A 92 1.34 4.13 -0.90
N TYR A 93 0.82 4.44 -2.07
CA TYR A 93 -0.60 4.73 -2.28
C TYR A 93 -1.14 4.13 -3.57
N GLN A 94 -2.47 4.02 -3.63
CA GLN A 94 -3.23 3.63 -4.81
C GLN A 94 -4.34 4.66 -5.06
N ILE A 95 -4.69 4.85 -6.34
CA ILE A 95 -5.85 5.65 -6.75
C ILE A 95 -6.94 4.66 -7.22
N ASN A 96 -8.12 4.76 -6.63
CA ASN A 96 -9.30 3.97 -6.99
C ASN A 96 -10.27 4.74 -7.90
#